data_AF-F7RSR0-F1
#
_entry.id   AF-F7RSR0-F1
#
_cell.length_a   1.000
_cell.length_b   1.000
_cell.length_c   1.000
_cell.angle_alpha   90.00
_cell.angle_beta   90.00
_cell.angle_gamma   90.00
#
_symmetry.space_group_name_H-M   'P 1'
#
loop_
_entity.id
_entity.type
_entity.pdbx_description
1 polymer ?
#
loop_
_entity_poly.entity_id
_entity_poly.type
_entity_poly.pdbx_seq_one_letter_code
_entity_poly.pdbx_strand_id
1 'polypeptide(L)'
;MKRQQGFTLIELVVVIIILGILAVTAAPKFINLQSDARVSALSGMKAAIQGANSLVYSKAALAGEEKKAATDTTPPSVDIGTGTNAVTQFGYLQATEAELENAIEVSFDAGTSATNPTVATDTGAEWVIFEGTGIVTMWQKGAPAECRFTYTQATSATVAPVLSAIPDASDC
;
A
#
# COMPACT_ATOMS: atom_id res chain seq x y z
N MET A 1 -8.37 -55.98 -30.11
CA MET A 1 -9.31 -55.02 -29.50
C MET A 1 -8.99 -54.90 -28.02
N LYS A 2 -8.45 -53.76 -27.55
CA LYS A 2 -8.26 -53.51 -26.11
C LYS A 2 -9.62 -53.16 -25.52
N ARG A 3 -10.07 -53.88 -24.48
CA ARG A 3 -11.29 -53.57 -23.75
C ARG A 3 -11.08 -52.24 -23.01
N GLN A 4 -11.86 -51.23 -23.32
CA GLN A 4 -11.90 -49.97 -22.58
C GLN A 4 -12.62 -50.26 -21.26
N GLN A 5 -11.87 -50.32 -20.16
CA GLN A 5 -12.45 -50.38 -18.82
C GLN A 5 -13.03 -48.99 -18.53
N GLY A 6 -14.35 -48.88 -18.55
CA GLY A 6 -15.03 -47.65 -18.15
C GLY A 6 -14.86 -47.41 -16.65
N PHE A 7 -14.78 -46.13 -16.26
CA PHE A 7 -14.85 -45.71 -14.85
C PHE A 7 -16.19 -46.15 -14.24
N THR A 8 -16.17 -46.61 -12.99
CA THR A 8 -17.40 -46.94 -12.27
C THR A 8 -18.07 -45.68 -11.73
N LEU A 9 -19.40 -45.67 -11.63
CA LEU A 9 -20.13 -44.56 -11.02
C LEU A 9 -19.69 -44.33 -9.56
N ILE A 10 -19.36 -45.40 -8.83
CA ILE A 10 -18.92 -45.31 -7.45
C ILE A 10 -17.56 -44.62 -7.32
N GLU A 11 -16.61 -44.86 -8.23
CA GLU A 11 -15.32 -44.15 -8.23
C GLU A 11 -15.51 -42.65 -8.43
N LEU A 12 -16.38 -42.25 -9.36
CA LEU A 12 -16.66 -40.83 -9.59
C LEU A 12 -17.31 -40.17 -8.37
N VAL A 13 -18.24 -40.86 -7.70
CA VAL A 13 -18.89 -40.37 -6.48
C VAL A 13 -17.91 -40.24 -5.31
N VAL A 14 -17.01 -41.22 -5.11
CA VAL A 14 -16.02 -41.17 -4.05
C VAL A 14 -15.04 -40.00 -4.26
N VAL A 15 -14.63 -39.73 -5.50
CA VAL A 15 -13.73 -38.61 -5.82
C VAL A 15 -14.36 -37.27 -5.46
N ILE A 16 -15.62 -37.00 -5.84
CA ILE A 16 -16.29 -35.74 -5.51
C ILE A 16 -16.50 -35.57 -4.00
N ILE A 17 -16.75 -36.65 -3.27
CA ILE A 17 -16.87 -36.62 -1.80
C ILE A 17 -15.53 -36.23 -1.16
N ILE A 18 -14.44 -36.86 -1.58
CA ILE A 18 -13.09 -36.55 -1.08
C ILE A 18 -12.75 -35.08 -1.37
N LEU A 19 -12.97 -34.61 -2.61
CA LEU A 19 -12.75 -33.21 -2.98
C LEU A 19 -13.61 -32.26 -2.16
N GLY A 20 -14.86 -32.63 -1.86
CA GLY A 20 -15.76 -31.85 -1.01
C GLY A 20 -15.23 -31.68 0.42
N ILE A 21 -14.74 -32.75 1.04
CA ILE A 21 -14.16 -32.70 2.40
C ILE A 21 -12.89 -31.82 2.41
N LEU A 22 -12.00 -32.03 1.44
CA LEU A 22 -10.77 -31.25 1.33
C LEU A 22 -11.07 -29.76 1.13
N ALA A 23 -12.04 -29.41 0.29
CA ALA A 23 -12.44 -28.02 0.05
C ALA A 23 -12.92 -27.32 1.33
N VAL A 24 -13.79 -27.96 2.13
CA VAL A 24 -14.33 -27.37 3.36
C VAL A 24 -13.24 -27.16 4.42
N THR A 25 -12.27 -28.08 4.52
CA THR A 25 -11.16 -27.92 5.49
C THR A 25 -10.11 -26.90 5.04
N ALA A 26 -9.90 -26.73 3.74
CA ALA A 26 -8.89 -25.82 3.20
C ALA A 26 -9.40 -24.36 3.09
N ALA A 27 -10.67 -24.15 2.78
CA ALA A 27 -11.23 -22.82 2.52
C ALA A 27 -11.01 -21.82 3.68
N PRO A 28 -11.24 -22.16 4.97
CA PRO A 28 -11.01 -21.21 6.07
C PRO A 28 -9.54 -20.77 6.18
N LYS A 29 -8.60 -21.69 5.93
CA LYS A 29 -7.17 -21.38 5.98
C LYS A 29 -6.74 -20.47 4.83
N PHE A 30 -7.28 -20.68 3.62
CA PHE A 30 -6.99 -19.83 2.47
C PHE A 30 -7.52 -18.40 2.62
N ILE A 31 -8.65 -18.21 3.28
CA ILE A 31 -9.21 -16.87 3.54
C ILE A 31 -8.28 -16.09 4.47
N ASN A 32 -7.88 -16.68 5.60
CA ASN A 32 -6.99 -16.00 6.56
C ASN A 32 -5.61 -15.65 5.96
N LEU A 33 -5.08 -16.49 5.06
CA LEU A 33 -3.80 -16.21 4.40
C LEU A 33 -3.82 -14.97 3.50
N GLN A 34 -4.95 -14.64 2.87
CA GLN A 34 -5.05 -13.43 2.04
C GLN A 34 -5.06 -12.17 2.90
N SER A 35 -5.84 -12.18 3.97
CA SER A 35 -5.90 -11.09 4.95
C SER A 35 -4.52 -10.82 5.57
N ASP A 36 -3.84 -11.88 6.03
CA ASP A 36 -2.49 -11.77 6.61
C ASP A 36 -1.48 -11.24 5.58
N ALA A 37 -1.59 -11.65 4.32
CA ALA A 37 -0.73 -11.15 3.25
C ALA A 37 -0.93 -9.65 2.99
N ARG A 38 -2.19 -9.17 2.99
CA ARG A 38 -2.52 -7.75 2.85
C ARG A 38 -1.96 -6.92 4.01
N VAL A 39 -2.15 -7.37 5.25
CA VAL A 39 -1.62 -6.72 6.46
C VAL A 39 -0.09 -6.64 6.39
N SER A 40 0.57 -7.72 5.97
CA SER A 40 2.03 -7.75 5.78
C SER A 40 2.50 -6.76 4.71
N ALA A 41 1.80 -6.69 3.57
CA ALA A 41 2.10 -5.74 2.50
C ALA A 41 1.93 -4.29 2.99
N LEU A 42 0.84 -3.96 3.68
CA LEU A 42 0.61 -2.63 4.26
C LEU A 42 1.69 -2.27 5.28
N SER A 43 2.10 -3.22 6.13
CA SER A 43 3.21 -3.03 7.07
C SER A 43 4.53 -2.76 6.34
N GLY A 44 4.80 -3.46 5.24
CA GLY A 44 5.97 -3.24 4.39
C GLY A 44 5.98 -1.84 3.80
N MET A 45 4.85 -1.39 3.24
CA MET A 45 4.71 -0.05 2.68
C MET A 45 4.85 1.04 3.75
N LYS A 46 4.23 0.85 4.92
CA LYS A 46 4.40 1.74 6.08
C LYS A 46 5.88 1.88 6.47
N ALA A 47 6.61 0.77 6.55
CA ALA A 47 8.03 0.79 6.88
C ALA A 47 8.87 1.50 5.80
N ALA A 48 8.54 1.31 4.52
CA ALA A 48 9.19 2.01 3.41
C ALA A 48 9.01 3.54 3.53
N ILE A 49 7.79 4.01 3.78
CA ILE A 49 7.50 5.45 3.96
C ILE A 49 8.21 6.01 5.20
N GLN A 50 8.27 5.25 6.30
CA GLN A 50 9.03 5.66 7.49
C GLN A 50 10.53 5.79 7.21
N GLY A 51 11.12 4.81 6.52
CA GLY A 51 12.51 4.86 6.10
C GLY A 51 12.81 6.03 5.17
N ALA A 52 11.95 6.24 4.16
CA ALA A 52 12.07 7.34 3.22
C ALA A 52 11.97 8.70 3.92
N ASN A 53 11.02 8.89 4.84
CA ASN A 53 10.94 10.12 5.64
C ASN A 53 12.21 10.40 6.46
N SER A 54 12.81 9.37 7.07
CA SER A 54 14.07 9.54 7.81
C SER A 54 15.21 9.95 6.89
N LEU A 55 15.30 9.37 5.69
CA LEU A 55 16.31 9.71 4.70
C LEU A 55 16.13 11.14 4.19
N VAL A 56 14.91 11.48 3.74
CA VAL A 56 14.57 12.81 3.22
C VAL A 56 14.81 13.89 4.26
N TYR A 57 14.40 13.67 5.51
CA TYR A 57 14.67 14.62 6.60
C TYR A 57 16.16 14.83 6.84
N SER A 58 16.94 13.76 6.81
CA SER A 58 18.40 13.85 6.99
C SER A 58 19.02 14.70 5.87
N LYS A 59 18.58 14.51 4.63
CA LYS A 59 19.06 15.29 3.50
C LYS A 59 18.57 16.75 3.50
N ALA A 60 17.32 16.98 3.91
CA ALA A 60 16.77 18.32 4.07
C ALA A 60 17.55 19.10 5.15
N ALA A 61 17.89 18.46 6.26
CA ALA A 61 18.69 19.06 7.33
C ALA A 61 20.12 19.38 6.88
N LEU A 62 20.73 18.52 6.06
CA LEU A 62 22.04 18.79 5.46
C LEU A 62 22.00 19.99 4.49
N ALA A 63 20.88 20.17 3.80
CA ALA A 63 20.65 21.31 2.91
C ALA A 63 20.20 22.59 3.65
N GLY A 64 19.90 22.52 4.94
CA GLY A 64 19.35 23.63 5.73
C GLY A 64 17.91 24.00 5.34
N GLU A 65 17.16 23.05 4.81
CA GLU A 65 15.80 23.23 4.30
C GLU A 65 14.75 22.51 5.16
N GLU A 66 15.14 21.91 6.28
CA GLU A 66 14.28 21.11 7.15
C GLU A 66 13.14 21.90 7.82
N LYS A 67 13.17 23.22 7.74
CA LYS A 67 12.13 24.11 8.29
C LYS A 67 11.27 24.77 7.22
N LYS A 68 11.59 24.57 5.94
CA LYS A 68 10.85 25.16 4.83
C LYS A 68 9.56 24.38 4.58
N ALA A 69 8.49 25.09 4.28
CA ALA A 69 7.26 24.50 3.79
C ALA A 69 7.33 24.33 2.27
N ALA A 70 6.60 23.34 1.73
CA ALA A 70 6.47 23.16 0.29
C ALA A 70 5.87 24.40 -0.40
N THR A 71 5.11 25.21 0.34
CA THR A 71 4.44 26.43 -0.14
C THR A 71 5.24 27.71 0.06
N ASP A 72 6.48 27.63 0.55
CA ASP A 72 7.34 28.81 0.70
C ASP A 72 7.67 29.44 -0.67
N THR A 73 8.04 30.73 -0.68
CA THR A 73 8.39 31.45 -1.92
C THR A 73 9.55 30.79 -2.68
N THR A 74 10.43 30.11 -1.95
CA THR A 74 11.49 29.24 -2.48
C THR A 74 11.30 27.85 -1.87
N PRO A 75 10.51 26.98 -2.53
CA PRO A 75 10.24 25.63 -2.04
C PRO A 75 11.54 24.85 -1.80
N PRO A 76 11.55 23.93 -0.83
CA PRO A 76 12.69 23.04 -0.63
C PRO A 76 12.87 22.14 -1.85
N SER A 77 14.12 21.82 -2.17
CA SER A 77 14.51 20.98 -3.29
C SER A 77 15.68 20.10 -2.85
N VAL A 78 15.34 18.92 -2.36
CA VAL A 78 16.30 18.01 -1.72
C VAL A 78 16.63 16.86 -2.66
N ASP A 79 17.90 16.67 -2.99
CA ASP A 79 18.34 15.52 -3.80
C ASP A 79 18.32 14.24 -2.96
N ILE A 80 17.34 13.37 -3.19
CA ILE A 80 17.18 12.08 -2.50
C ILE A 80 17.87 10.92 -3.21
N GLY A 81 18.53 11.14 -4.36
CA GLY A 81 19.28 10.11 -5.09
C GLY A 81 18.48 9.33 -6.13
N THR A 82 17.27 9.77 -6.45
CA THR A 82 16.33 9.12 -7.40
C THR A 82 16.36 9.77 -8.79
N GLY A 83 17.19 10.80 -8.97
CA GLY A 83 17.25 11.59 -10.21
C GLY A 83 16.21 12.71 -10.30
N THR A 84 15.24 12.76 -9.38
CA THR A 84 14.28 13.87 -9.23
C THR A 84 14.35 14.41 -7.80
N ASN A 85 14.53 15.72 -7.65
CA ASN A 85 14.59 16.33 -6.33
C ASN A 85 13.24 16.25 -5.63
N ALA A 86 13.27 15.87 -4.36
CA ALA A 86 12.12 15.87 -3.46
C ALA A 86 11.73 17.29 -3.08
N VAL A 87 10.45 17.61 -3.19
CA VAL A 87 9.90 18.82 -2.57
C VAL A 87 9.36 18.39 -1.21
N THR A 88 10.02 18.87 -0.15
CA THR A 88 9.69 18.45 1.21
C THR A 88 8.66 19.37 1.87
N GLN A 89 7.96 18.84 2.86
CA GLN A 89 7.14 19.62 3.79
C GLN A 89 7.81 19.56 5.16
N PHE A 90 8.44 20.66 5.56
CA PHE A 90 9.20 20.75 6.81
C PHE A 90 10.25 19.63 6.94
N GLY A 91 10.99 19.39 5.85
CA GLY A 91 12.01 18.35 5.75
C GLY A 91 11.48 16.93 5.58
N TYR A 92 10.17 16.68 5.64
CA TYR A 92 9.58 15.36 5.44
C TYR A 92 8.91 15.24 4.07
N LEU A 93 8.52 14.02 3.70
CA LEU A 93 7.78 13.80 2.46
C LEU A 93 6.44 14.55 2.47
N GLN A 94 5.99 14.96 1.29
CA GLN A 94 4.63 15.47 1.11
C GLN A 94 3.63 14.32 1.04
N ALA A 95 2.39 14.59 1.46
CA ALA A 95 1.27 13.69 1.27
C ALA A 95 0.74 13.84 -0.17
N THR A 96 1.57 13.49 -1.15
CA THR A 96 1.26 13.49 -2.59
C THR A 96 1.81 12.22 -3.22
N GLU A 97 1.09 11.66 -4.18
CA GLU A 97 1.45 10.54 -5.04
C GLU A 97 2.84 10.76 -5.63
N ALA A 98 3.06 11.87 -6.35
CA ALA A 98 4.33 12.14 -7.02
C ALA A 98 5.55 12.08 -6.08
N GLU A 99 5.44 12.64 -4.87
CA GLU A 99 6.55 12.64 -3.90
C GLU A 99 6.77 11.26 -3.26
N LEU A 100 5.68 10.51 -3.01
CA LEU A 100 5.78 9.15 -2.50
C LEU A 100 6.35 8.21 -3.56
N GLU A 101 5.87 8.26 -4.80
CA GLU A 101 6.42 7.48 -5.91
C GLU A 101 7.92 7.73 -6.09
N ASN A 102 8.33 9.01 -6.04
CA ASN A 102 9.73 9.39 -6.10
C ASN A 102 10.53 8.78 -4.94
N ALA A 103 10.04 8.86 -3.70
CA ALA A 103 10.82 8.53 -2.52
C ALA A 103 10.87 7.04 -2.16
N ILE A 104 9.86 6.26 -2.51
CA ILE A 104 9.81 4.81 -2.23
C ILE A 104 9.87 3.93 -3.47
N GLU A 105 9.98 4.53 -4.67
CA GLU A 105 10.08 3.82 -5.97
C GLU A 105 8.94 2.81 -6.20
N VAL A 106 7.73 3.19 -5.81
CA VAL A 106 6.50 2.42 -6.02
C VAL A 106 5.58 3.21 -6.96
N SER A 107 4.77 2.52 -7.77
CA SER A 107 3.70 3.14 -8.54
C SER A 107 2.34 3.00 -7.86
N PHE A 108 1.50 4.03 -7.98
CA PHE A 108 0.13 4.03 -7.50
C PHE A 108 -0.88 4.23 -8.65
N ASP A 109 -2.06 3.63 -8.50
CA ASP A 109 -3.26 4.05 -9.22
C ASP A 109 -4.01 5.09 -8.39
N ALA A 110 -4.34 6.23 -8.99
CA ALA A 110 -5.10 7.28 -8.32
C ALA A 110 -6.54 6.81 -7.98
N GLY A 111 -6.85 6.83 -6.69
CA GLY A 111 -8.15 6.55 -6.11
C GLY A 111 -9.11 7.72 -6.25
N THR A 112 -10.40 7.43 -6.26
CA THR A 112 -11.49 8.43 -6.41
C THR A 112 -12.11 8.85 -5.07
N SER A 113 -11.80 8.17 -3.97
CA SER A 113 -12.39 8.40 -2.66
C SER A 113 -11.41 8.07 -1.52
N ALA A 114 -11.48 8.83 -0.43
CA ALA A 114 -10.73 8.58 0.80
C ALA A 114 -11.15 7.31 1.56
N THR A 115 -12.29 6.72 1.20
CA THR A 115 -12.91 5.60 1.95
C THR A 115 -13.05 4.33 1.14
N ASN A 116 -12.71 4.35 -0.16
CA ASN A 116 -12.89 3.20 -1.02
C ASN A 116 -11.78 3.15 -2.07
N PRO A 117 -11.09 2.00 -2.27
CA PRO A 117 -10.00 1.83 -3.23
C PRO A 117 -10.50 1.70 -4.68
N THR A 118 -11.44 2.57 -5.08
CA THR A 118 -11.92 2.65 -6.46
C THR A 118 -10.98 3.54 -7.26
N VAL A 119 -10.33 2.98 -8.27
CA VAL A 119 -9.39 3.69 -9.14
C VAL A 119 -10.11 4.46 -10.24
N ALA A 120 -9.60 5.65 -10.59
CA ALA A 120 -10.11 6.44 -11.72
C ALA A 120 -9.61 5.88 -13.06
N THR A 121 -8.33 5.51 -13.08
CA THR A 121 -7.62 4.95 -14.23
C THR A 121 -6.75 3.81 -13.72
N ASP A 122 -6.84 2.65 -14.36
CA ASP A 122 -5.96 1.51 -14.06
C ASP A 122 -4.70 1.60 -14.93
N THR A 123 -3.55 1.86 -14.30
CA THR A 123 -2.24 1.90 -14.96
C THR A 123 -1.46 0.60 -14.80
N GLY A 124 -2.04 -0.39 -14.12
CA GLY A 124 -1.38 -1.65 -13.76
C GLY A 124 -0.64 -1.61 -12.42
N ALA A 125 -0.76 -0.53 -11.64
CA ALA A 125 -0.17 -0.46 -10.31
C ALA A 125 -0.82 -1.46 -9.33
N GLU A 126 -0.06 -1.91 -8.33
CA GLU A 126 -0.55 -2.81 -7.27
C GLU A 126 -1.16 -2.03 -6.10
N TRP A 127 -0.86 -0.75 -6.00
CA TRP A 127 -1.29 0.11 -4.90
C TRP A 127 -2.26 1.17 -5.39
N VAL A 128 -3.22 1.52 -4.55
CA VAL A 128 -4.16 2.61 -4.80
C VAL A 128 -3.90 3.71 -3.78
N ILE A 129 -3.80 4.95 -4.24
CA ILE A 129 -3.60 6.12 -3.38
C ILE A 129 -4.72 7.14 -3.58
N PHE A 130 -5.26 7.68 -2.50
CA PHE A 130 -6.13 8.84 -2.55
C PHE A 130 -5.45 10.02 -1.87
N GLU A 131 -5.27 11.11 -2.63
CA GLU A 131 -4.76 12.38 -2.11
C GLU A 131 -5.88 13.23 -1.51
N GLY A 132 -5.82 13.44 -0.20
CA GLY A 132 -6.57 14.49 0.48
C GLY A 132 -5.70 15.72 0.76
N THR A 133 -6.24 16.68 1.50
CA THR A 133 -5.47 17.87 1.92
C THR A 133 -4.48 17.52 3.04
N GLY A 134 -3.22 17.26 2.66
CA GLY A 134 -2.12 16.95 3.59
C GLY A 134 -2.18 15.54 4.20
N ILE A 135 -3.06 14.69 3.67
CA ILE A 135 -3.22 13.30 4.08
C ILE A 135 -3.39 12.47 2.82
N VAL A 136 -2.65 11.37 2.70
CA VAL A 136 -2.94 10.33 1.71
C VAL A 136 -3.48 9.10 2.39
N THR A 137 -4.37 8.40 1.70
CA THR A 137 -4.86 7.08 2.11
C THR A 137 -4.41 6.06 1.08
N MET A 138 -3.91 4.92 1.53
CA MET A 138 -3.36 3.88 0.66
C MET A 138 -4.00 2.53 0.93
N TRP A 139 -4.18 1.77 -0.15
CA TRP A 139 -4.69 0.40 -0.15
C TRP A 139 -3.88 -0.46 -1.12
N GLN A 140 -3.84 -1.77 -0.86
CA GLN A 140 -3.51 -2.71 -1.92
C GLN A 140 -4.69 -2.84 -2.88
N LYS A 141 -4.44 -3.01 -4.17
CA LYS A 141 -5.47 -3.18 -5.18
C LYS A 141 -6.38 -4.36 -4.86
N GLY A 142 -7.69 -4.13 -5.00
CA GLY A 142 -8.71 -5.12 -4.66
C GLY A 142 -8.85 -5.43 -3.17
N ALA A 143 -8.30 -4.61 -2.27
CA ALA A 143 -8.53 -4.73 -0.83
C ALA A 143 -9.91 -4.23 -0.41
N PRO A 144 -10.45 -4.72 0.71
CA PRO A 144 -11.61 -4.12 1.35
C PRO A 144 -11.38 -2.64 1.69
N ALA A 145 -12.46 -1.87 1.83
CA ALA A 145 -12.41 -0.44 2.15
C ALA A 145 -11.64 -0.13 3.45
N GLU A 146 -11.77 -0.99 4.46
CA GLU A 146 -11.13 -0.83 5.78
C GLU A 146 -9.66 -1.28 5.80
N CYS A 147 -9.21 -2.04 4.79
CA CYS A 147 -7.84 -2.54 4.69
C CYS A 147 -6.90 -1.47 4.15
N ARG A 148 -6.64 -0.44 4.98
CA ARG A 148 -5.93 0.77 4.60
C ARG A 148 -5.08 1.34 5.71
N PHE A 149 -4.14 2.20 5.34
CA PHE A 149 -3.50 3.11 6.28
C PHE A 149 -3.38 4.50 5.69
N THR A 150 -3.20 5.50 6.54
CA THR A 150 -3.08 6.89 6.14
C THR A 150 -1.70 7.45 6.51
N TYR A 151 -1.15 8.26 5.62
CA TYR A 151 0.02 9.09 5.90
C TYR A 151 -0.42 10.56 5.96
N THR A 152 -0.18 11.19 7.10
CA THR A 152 -0.41 12.64 7.31
C THR A 152 0.93 13.34 7.28
N GLN A 153 1.11 14.31 6.38
CA GLN A 153 2.37 15.04 6.26
C GLN A 153 2.64 15.94 7.47
N ALA A 154 3.87 16.43 7.59
CA ALA A 154 4.23 17.40 8.62
C ALA A 154 3.40 18.69 8.51
N THR A 155 2.90 19.19 9.64
CA THR A 155 2.11 20.43 9.70
C THR A 155 2.94 21.65 10.09
N SER A 156 4.11 21.44 10.70
CA SER A 156 5.08 22.48 11.03
C SER A 156 6.49 21.90 11.16
N ALA A 157 7.50 22.76 11.27
CA ALA A 157 8.90 22.39 11.55
C ALA A 157 9.10 21.64 12.89
N THR A 158 8.08 21.57 13.75
CA THR A 158 8.15 20.86 15.04
C THR A 158 7.17 19.69 15.12
N VAL A 159 6.35 19.47 14.10
CA VAL A 159 5.34 18.39 14.07
C VAL A 159 5.67 17.45 12.92
N ALA A 160 6.26 16.31 13.27
CA ALA A 160 6.60 15.24 12.34
C ALA A 160 5.36 14.62 11.69
N PRO A 161 5.50 13.99 10.51
CA PRO A 161 4.41 13.28 9.85
C PRO A 161 3.98 12.05 10.66
N VAL A 162 2.72 11.64 10.49
CA VAL A 162 2.09 10.55 11.22
C VAL A 162 1.59 9.48 10.25
N LEU A 163 1.95 8.23 10.52
CA LEU A 163 1.36 7.06 9.87
C LEU A 163 0.37 6.39 10.82
N SER A 164 -0.85 6.11 10.35
CA SER A 164 -1.85 5.42 11.15
C SER A 164 -1.41 3.99 11.52
N ALA A 165 -2.11 3.38 12.47
CA ALA A 165 -1.99 1.95 12.71
C ALA A 165 -2.35 1.17 11.43
N ILE A 166 -1.73 -0.01 11.28
CA ILE A 166 -2.16 -0.98 10.27
C ILE A 166 -3.43 -1.65 10.82
N PRO A 167 -4.45 -1.88 10.00
CA PRO A 167 -5.70 -2.51 10.42
C PRO A 167 -5.48 -3.98 10.81
N ASP A 168 -6.43 -4.53 11.55
CA ASP A 168 -6.42 -5.94 11.89
C ASP A 168 -6.70 -6.80 10.66
N ALA A 169 -6.24 -8.06 10.68
CA ALA A 169 -6.47 -8.99 9.59
C ALA A 169 -7.96 -9.23 9.30
N SER A 170 -8.89 -8.99 10.23
CA SER A 170 -10.33 -9.12 9.95
C SER A 170 -10.89 -8.00 9.06
N ASP A 171 -10.19 -6.87 8.99
CA ASP A 171 -10.57 -5.71 8.16
C ASP A 171 -9.93 -5.80 6.76
N CYS A 172 -9.13 -6.85 6.54
CA CYS A 172 -8.44 -7.24 5.32
C CYS A 172 -8.86 -8.67 4.89
#